data_AF-A0AAW0MCT5-F1
#
_entry.id   AF-A0AAW0MCT5-F1
#
_cell.length_a   1.000
_cell.length_b   1.000
_cell.length_c   1.000
_cell.angle_alpha   90.00
_cell.angle_beta   90.00
_cell.angle_gamma   90.00
#
_symmetry.space_group_name_H-M   'P 1'
#
loop_
_entity.id
_entity.type
_entity.pdbx_description
1 polymer ?
#
loop_
_entity_poly.entity_id
_entity_poly.type
_entity_poly.pdbx_seq_one_letter_code
_entity_poly.pdbx_strand_id
1 'polypeptide(L)'
;MVTPTQDEPDQSWDSVRTARPEATLTPTAQSNRDILNPAQSNSLPQATDYSHTMGNATVMKYPHLQGQQSYAKQYHRFTLPHNAYNSYDYTTEPPIQSNATCNCGFNRYWLVIVILFIVFMLAIIIMIKFVIRPQVPVFRVDTFYISNFHTSNSEFTANWEANVTVKNPSLKLKFSFHEIKILLYYGDDHIGSSSVDSKLYLEPMGHGMLHLKQSTNDTDRRVVDNMIRDRINEGSLSFKMRLVVSATLMDKSWTRDGVIKLLCDNLNVQFVGSASFGILPAGNSRTCLIFS
;
A
#
# COMPACT_ATOMS: atom_id res chain seq x y z
N MET A 1 -57.12 -65.45 32.76
CA MET A 1 -57.58 -64.04 32.76
C MET A 1 -56.69 -63.24 31.83
N VAL A 2 -57.29 -62.46 30.93
CA VAL A 2 -56.82 -61.17 30.37
C VAL A 2 -55.33 -61.01 29.94
N THR A 3 -55.13 -60.92 28.62
CA THR A 3 -54.00 -60.27 27.89
C THR A 3 -54.09 -58.72 27.96
N PRO A 4 -52.98 -57.95 27.79
CA PRO A 4 -52.50 -57.47 26.46
C PRO A 4 -50.95 -57.59 26.27
N THR A 5 -50.39 -58.00 25.12
CA THR A 5 -50.01 -57.22 23.89
C THR A 5 -49.15 -55.97 24.19
N GLN A 6 -47.98 -55.74 23.56
CA GLN A 6 -47.86 -55.37 22.13
C GLN A 6 -46.42 -55.37 21.54
N ASP A 7 -46.33 -55.71 20.24
CA ASP A 7 -45.34 -55.51 19.14
C ASP A 7 -43.95 -54.84 19.33
N GLU A 8 -42.92 -55.39 18.65
CA GLU A 8 -41.80 -54.66 18.02
C GLU A 8 -41.29 -55.41 16.75
N PRO A 9 -40.97 -54.75 15.61
CA PRO A 9 -40.70 -55.42 14.32
C PRO A 9 -39.27 -55.30 13.71
N ASP A 10 -38.94 -56.29 12.88
CA ASP A 10 -38.09 -56.32 11.65
C ASP A 10 -36.90 -55.36 11.39
N GLN A 11 -35.80 -55.97 10.87
CA GLN A 11 -34.91 -55.58 9.73
C GLN A 11 -33.42 -55.92 10.00
N SER A 12 -32.54 -56.21 9.01
CA SER A 12 -32.67 -56.55 7.58
C SER A 12 -31.39 -57.28 7.11
N TRP A 13 -31.39 -57.82 5.89
CA TRP A 13 -30.48 -58.83 5.33
C TRP A 13 -29.10 -58.33 4.82
N ASP A 14 -28.10 -59.21 4.92
CA ASP A 14 -26.88 -59.20 4.11
C ASP A 14 -27.16 -59.59 2.64
N SER A 15 -26.39 -59.03 1.70
CA SER A 15 -25.94 -59.74 0.48
C SER A 15 -24.79 -59.06 -0.25
N VAL A 16 -23.76 -59.86 -0.56
CA VAL A 16 -22.48 -59.46 -1.18
C VAL A 16 -22.56 -59.44 -2.71
N ARG A 17 -21.86 -58.51 -3.37
CA ARG A 17 -21.28 -58.78 -4.70
C ARG A 17 -19.95 -58.06 -4.96
N THR A 18 -18.95 -58.86 -5.32
CA THR A 18 -17.56 -58.49 -5.61
C THR A 18 -17.37 -58.07 -7.07
N ALA A 19 -16.49 -57.09 -7.35
CA ALA A 19 -15.85 -56.92 -8.66
C ALA A 19 -14.49 -56.19 -8.55
N ARG A 20 -13.49 -56.65 -9.30
CA ARG A 20 -12.12 -56.11 -9.45
C ARG A 20 -11.52 -56.71 -10.74
N PRO A 21 -10.35 -56.23 -11.20
CA PRO A 21 -10.08 -55.01 -11.95
C PRO A 21 -9.91 -55.28 -13.46
N GLU A 22 -9.69 -54.24 -14.26
CA GLU A 22 -8.97 -54.39 -15.53
C GLU A 22 -8.10 -53.15 -15.83
N ALA A 23 -7.08 -53.31 -16.68
CA ALA A 23 -6.02 -52.34 -16.88
C ALA A 23 -5.64 -52.21 -18.36
N THR A 24 -4.64 -51.36 -18.63
CA THR A 24 -3.79 -51.33 -19.85
C THR A 24 -4.30 -50.51 -21.04
N LEU A 25 -3.61 -49.40 -21.38
CA LEU A 25 -2.69 -49.30 -22.53
C LEU A 25 -2.34 -47.83 -22.88
N THR A 26 -1.04 -47.52 -22.84
CA THR A 26 -0.41 -46.45 -23.63
C THR A 26 -0.19 -46.89 -25.08
N PRO A 27 -0.05 -45.94 -26.02
CA PRO A 27 0.95 -46.08 -27.07
C PRO A 27 1.85 -44.85 -27.25
N THR A 28 3.12 -45.10 -27.56
CA THR A 28 4.17 -44.12 -27.89
C THR A 28 4.43 -44.03 -29.40
N ALA A 29 4.56 -42.80 -29.94
CA ALA A 29 5.36 -42.41 -31.12
C ALA A 29 5.43 -40.86 -31.13
N GLN A 30 6.55 -40.13 -31.07
CA GLN A 30 7.88 -40.23 -31.69
C GLN A 30 7.91 -39.75 -33.15
N SER A 31 8.28 -38.48 -33.36
CA SER A 31 8.95 -37.97 -34.57
C SER A 31 9.82 -36.76 -34.20
N ASN A 32 10.85 -36.47 -35.00
CA ASN A 32 11.98 -35.61 -34.66
C ASN A 32 12.55 -34.94 -35.93
N ARG A 33 13.19 -33.76 -35.80
CA ARG A 33 13.66 -32.85 -36.89
C ARG A 33 12.52 -32.10 -37.63
N ASP A 34 12.70 -30.92 -38.24
CA ASP A 34 13.87 -30.11 -38.61
C ASP A 34 13.77 -28.67 -38.02
N ILE A 35 14.85 -28.05 -37.51
CA ILE A 35 15.81 -27.19 -38.25
C ILE A 35 15.16 -26.19 -39.23
N LEU A 36 14.95 -24.94 -38.78
CA LEU A 36 15.47 -23.78 -39.53
C LEU A 36 15.73 -22.57 -38.62
N ASN A 37 17.00 -22.22 -38.49
CA ASN A 37 17.48 -20.93 -37.98
C ASN A 37 17.87 -20.08 -39.20
N PRO A 38 17.56 -18.78 -39.26
CA PRO A 38 18.33 -17.83 -40.05
C PRO A 38 19.19 -16.97 -39.12
N ALA A 39 20.50 -17.22 -39.15
CA ALA A 39 21.47 -16.32 -38.55
C ALA A 39 21.67 -15.07 -39.43
N GLN A 40 21.97 -13.95 -38.76
CA GLN A 40 22.83 -12.82 -39.20
C GLN A 40 22.71 -12.28 -40.65
N SER A 41 22.51 -10.97 -40.74
CA SER A 41 23.39 -10.17 -41.61
C SER A 41 23.86 -8.92 -40.87
N ASN A 42 25.14 -8.59 -41.05
CA ASN A 42 25.80 -7.45 -40.42
C ASN A 42 25.61 -6.18 -41.26
N SER A 43 25.61 -5.00 -40.63
CA SER A 43 26.53 -3.91 -41.02
C SER A 43 26.40 -2.67 -40.10
N LEU A 44 27.54 -2.26 -39.53
CA LEU A 44 27.84 -0.84 -39.38
C LEU A 44 28.30 -0.29 -40.75
N PRO A 45 28.17 1.02 -40.98
CA PRO A 45 29.38 1.76 -41.34
C PRO A 45 29.65 2.98 -40.44
N GLN A 46 30.90 3.45 -40.52
CA GLN A 46 31.47 4.57 -39.76
C GLN A 46 31.00 5.96 -40.19
N ALA A 47 31.35 6.93 -39.35
CA ALA A 47 31.22 8.36 -39.57
C ALA A 47 32.22 8.94 -40.60
N THR A 48 31.80 10.04 -41.21
CA THR A 48 32.60 11.19 -41.71
C THR A 48 31.71 12.41 -41.46
N ASP A 49 32.01 13.29 -40.49
CA ASP A 49 32.89 14.46 -40.64
C ASP A 49 32.67 15.25 -41.94
N TYR A 50 32.13 16.48 -41.82
CA TYR A 50 32.70 17.71 -42.41
C TYR A 50 32.18 18.94 -41.64
N SER A 51 33.06 19.88 -41.32
CA SER A 51 32.71 21.23 -40.83
C SER A 51 32.03 22.08 -41.92
N HIS A 52 31.36 23.17 -41.55
CA HIS A 52 31.62 24.51 -42.11
C HIS A 52 30.78 25.65 -41.46
N THR A 53 31.48 26.56 -40.78
CA THR A 53 31.32 28.05 -40.77
C THR A 53 29.93 28.74 -40.82
N MET A 54 29.68 29.54 -39.78
CA MET A 54 29.04 30.88 -39.73
C MET A 54 28.01 31.31 -40.82
N GLY A 55 26.81 31.71 -40.39
CA GLY A 55 25.88 32.44 -41.26
C GLY A 55 24.66 33.07 -40.55
N ASN A 56 24.70 34.40 -40.37
CA ASN A 56 23.56 35.33 -40.28
C ASN A 56 22.38 35.06 -39.33
N ALA A 57 22.44 35.66 -38.14
CA ALA A 57 21.22 36.20 -37.51
C ALA A 57 20.83 37.52 -38.22
N THR A 58 19.66 37.56 -38.86
CA THR A 58 19.15 38.79 -39.49
C THR A 58 18.59 39.76 -38.45
N VAL A 59 19.44 40.70 -38.06
CA VAL A 59 19.08 41.87 -37.23
C VAL A 59 17.96 42.67 -37.90
N MET A 60 16.87 42.92 -37.17
CA MET A 60 15.85 43.87 -37.59
C MET A 60 16.36 45.30 -37.36
N LYS A 61 16.73 45.99 -38.45
CA LYS A 61 17.11 47.41 -38.44
C LYS A 61 15.90 48.30 -38.13
N TYR A 62 16.14 49.43 -37.45
CA TYR A 62 15.89 50.83 -37.88
C TYR A 62 16.04 51.77 -36.65
N PRO A 63 16.35 53.08 -36.82
CA PRO A 63 17.71 53.51 -37.05
C PRO A 63 18.29 54.38 -35.92
N HIS A 64 19.62 54.45 -35.90
CA HIS A 64 20.42 55.29 -35.01
C HIS A 64 20.39 56.76 -35.44
N LEU A 65 20.49 57.70 -34.49
CA LEU A 65 21.16 58.98 -34.70
C LEU A 65 21.77 59.47 -33.37
N GLN A 66 23.01 59.96 -33.44
CA GLN A 66 23.88 60.25 -32.29
C GLN A 66 24.62 61.57 -32.55
N GLY A 67 24.80 62.39 -31.52
CA GLY A 67 25.36 63.76 -31.61
C GLY A 67 24.76 64.62 -30.50
N GLN A 68 25.22 64.54 -29.25
CA GLN A 68 26.52 64.95 -28.69
C GLN A 68 26.72 66.49 -28.67
N GLN A 69 27.09 66.97 -27.47
CA GLN A 69 27.52 68.34 -27.13
C GLN A 69 26.43 69.45 -27.10
N SER A 70 26.55 70.57 -26.37
CA SER A 70 27.17 70.87 -25.06
C SER A 70 26.78 72.32 -24.69
N TYR A 71 26.83 72.66 -23.39
CA TYR A 71 26.89 74.03 -22.81
C TYR A 71 25.64 74.94 -22.76
N ALA A 72 25.73 75.79 -21.72
CA ALA A 72 25.19 77.14 -21.55
C ALA A 72 23.71 77.32 -21.13
N LYS A 73 23.57 77.87 -19.91
CA LYS A 73 22.42 78.68 -19.49
C LYS A 73 22.21 79.84 -20.47
N GLN A 74 20.97 80.19 -20.79
CA GLN A 74 20.61 81.60 -20.98
C GLN A 74 19.16 81.84 -20.51
N TYR A 75 18.98 82.84 -19.65
CA TYR A 75 17.67 83.35 -19.27
C TYR A 75 17.16 84.25 -20.39
N HIS A 76 15.99 83.96 -20.98
CA HIS A 76 15.29 84.92 -21.82
C HIS A 76 14.34 85.78 -20.97
N ARG A 77 14.80 87.00 -20.70
CA ARG A 77 14.01 88.16 -20.25
C ARG A 77 13.67 89.01 -21.49
N PHE A 78 12.67 89.90 -21.38
CA PHE A 78 12.21 90.89 -22.38
C PHE A 78 11.27 90.33 -23.49
N THR A 79 10.10 90.92 -23.81
CA THR A 79 9.37 92.05 -23.18
C THR A 79 7.85 92.00 -23.46
N LEU A 80 7.09 92.81 -22.72
CA LEU A 80 5.65 93.06 -22.88
C LEU A 80 5.27 93.67 -24.24
N PRO A 81 3.99 93.51 -24.64
CA PRO A 81 3.16 94.61 -25.15
C PRO A 81 2.25 95.20 -24.05
N HIS A 82 1.86 96.46 -24.23
CA HIS A 82 1.41 97.36 -23.16
C HIS A 82 -0.09 97.66 -23.27
N ASN A 83 -0.96 96.81 -22.70
CA ASN A 83 -2.42 96.98 -22.79
C ASN A 83 -3.00 97.15 -21.38
N ALA A 84 -3.32 98.39 -21.01
CA ALA A 84 -3.87 98.78 -19.71
C ALA A 84 -5.40 98.61 -19.62
N TYR A 85 -5.96 98.91 -18.43
CA TYR A 85 -7.38 98.82 -18.02
C TYR A 85 -7.88 97.37 -17.80
N ASN A 86 -8.16 96.91 -16.58
CA ASN A 86 -8.94 97.59 -15.53
C ASN A 86 -8.60 97.12 -14.09
N SER A 87 -8.74 98.03 -13.11
CA SER A 87 -9.11 97.72 -11.72
C SER A 87 -10.52 97.06 -11.72
N TYR A 88 -11.03 96.22 -10.82
CA TYR A 88 -11.02 96.12 -9.35
C TYR A 88 -11.46 94.67 -9.01
N ASP A 89 -11.43 94.12 -7.78
CA ASP A 89 -10.96 94.61 -6.47
C ASP A 89 -10.58 93.40 -5.58
N TYR A 90 -10.25 93.61 -4.30
CA TYR A 90 -9.94 92.54 -3.33
C TYR A 90 -11.14 92.09 -2.49
N THR A 91 -11.53 90.82 -2.61
CA THR A 91 -12.22 90.08 -1.53
C THR A 91 -11.61 88.70 -1.37
N THR A 92 -10.73 88.55 -0.36
CA THR A 92 -10.14 87.26 0.03
C THR A 92 -11.10 86.54 0.97
N GLU A 93 -11.82 85.55 0.46
CA GLU A 93 -12.59 84.62 1.28
C GLU A 93 -11.69 83.42 1.67
N PRO A 94 -11.61 83.03 2.96
CA PRO A 94 -10.75 81.93 3.38
C PRO A 94 -11.35 80.57 2.94
N PRO A 95 -10.57 79.63 2.40
CA PRO A 95 -11.08 78.34 1.96
C PRO A 95 -11.55 77.51 3.16
N ILE A 96 -12.81 77.09 3.14
CA ILE A 96 -13.36 76.14 4.11
C ILE A 96 -12.62 74.80 3.94
N GLN A 97 -11.81 74.44 4.94
CA GLN A 97 -11.06 73.18 4.94
C GLN A 97 -12.02 72.00 5.15
N SER A 98 -12.40 71.34 4.05
CA SER A 98 -13.22 70.13 4.09
C SER A 98 -12.40 68.96 4.63
N ASN A 99 -12.57 68.67 5.92
CA ASN A 99 -11.99 67.50 6.59
C ASN A 99 -12.66 66.21 6.10
N ALA A 100 -12.31 65.78 4.88
CA ALA A 100 -12.70 64.49 4.33
C ALA A 100 -11.92 63.37 5.06
N THR A 101 -12.41 62.97 6.24
CA THR A 101 -11.92 61.79 6.96
C THR A 101 -12.20 60.54 6.12
N CYS A 102 -11.19 60.12 5.35
CA CYS A 102 -11.29 58.99 4.45
C CYS A 102 -11.46 57.69 5.25
N ASN A 103 -12.61 57.02 5.10
CA ASN A 103 -12.98 55.79 5.81
C ASN A 103 -12.20 54.52 5.38
N CYS A 104 -10.92 54.66 5.02
CA CYS A 104 -10.04 53.58 4.58
C CYS A 104 -9.64 52.57 5.68
N GLY A 105 -9.89 52.87 6.96
CA GLY A 105 -9.58 51.97 8.07
C GLY A 105 -10.50 50.75 8.16
N PHE A 106 -11.83 50.97 8.02
CA PHE A 106 -12.84 49.92 8.22
C PHE A 106 -12.69 48.78 7.19
N ASN A 107 -12.52 49.12 5.91
CA ASN A 107 -12.35 48.12 4.84
C ASN A 107 -11.08 47.24 5.05
N ARG A 108 -9.98 47.84 5.52
CA ARG A 108 -8.74 47.09 5.84
C ARG A 108 -8.94 46.13 7.01
N TYR A 109 -9.71 46.52 8.03
CA TYR A 109 -10.05 45.65 9.17
C TYR A 109 -10.87 44.42 8.73
N TRP A 110 -11.88 44.60 7.88
CA TRP A 110 -12.66 43.48 7.32
C TRP A 110 -11.81 42.54 6.48
N LEU A 111 -10.91 43.05 5.63
CA LEU A 111 -10.00 42.21 4.85
C LEU A 111 -9.08 41.37 5.75
N VAL A 112 -8.55 41.96 6.84
CA VAL A 112 -7.73 41.22 7.82
C VAL A 112 -8.54 40.13 8.52
N ILE A 113 -9.78 40.39 8.92
CA ILE A 113 -10.67 39.37 9.51
C ILE A 113 -10.94 38.23 8.52
N VAL A 114 -11.25 38.54 7.26
CA VAL A 114 -11.52 37.52 6.23
C VAL A 114 -10.27 36.66 5.98
N ILE A 115 -9.08 37.27 5.90
CA ILE A 115 -7.81 36.55 5.75
C ILE A 115 -7.55 35.64 6.96
N LEU A 116 -7.72 36.15 8.19
CA LEU A 116 -7.55 35.36 9.41
C LEU A 116 -8.55 34.19 9.48
N PHE A 117 -9.80 34.39 9.07
CA PHE A 117 -10.80 33.34 9.00
C PHE A 117 -10.42 32.27 7.96
N ILE A 118 -9.95 32.66 6.78
CA ILE A 118 -9.46 31.72 5.76
C ILE A 118 -8.27 30.91 6.30
N VAL A 119 -7.28 31.56 6.94
CA VAL A 119 -6.12 30.88 7.55
C VAL A 119 -6.56 29.92 8.64
N PHE A 120 -7.51 30.30 9.49
CA PHE A 120 -8.07 29.44 10.54
C PHE A 120 -8.80 28.21 9.97
N MET A 121 -9.62 28.39 8.93
CA MET A 121 -10.31 27.29 8.26
C MET A 121 -9.32 26.34 7.55
N LEU A 122 -8.28 26.87 6.91
CA LEU A 122 -7.20 26.06 6.34
C LEU A 122 -6.43 25.29 7.42
N ALA A 123 -6.14 25.91 8.57
CA ALA A 123 -5.49 25.25 9.70
C ALA A 123 -6.34 24.10 10.26
N ILE A 124 -7.67 24.28 10.39
CA ILE A 124 -8.60 23.21 10.78
C ILE A 124 -8.59 22.06 9.77
N ILE A 125 -8.65 22.36 8.46
CA ILE A 125 -8.63 21.33 7.41
C ILE A 125 -7.32 20.53 7.46
N ILE A 126 -6.18 21.21 7.64
CA ILE A 126 -4.86 20.57 7.78
C ILE A 126 -4.83 19.71 9.05
N MET A 127 -5.31 20.21 10.18
CA MET A 127 -5.38 19.47 11.45
C MET A 127 -6.24 18.21 11.31
N ILE A 128 -7.43 18.30 10.72
CA ILE A 128 -8.31 17.14 10.49
C ILE A 128 -7.60 16.10 9.59
N LYS A 129 -6.92 16.54 8.52
CA LYS A 129 -6.15 15.63 7.67
C LYS A 129 -4.94 15.00 8.38
N PHE A 130 -4.34 15.69 9.34
CA PHE A 130 -3.22 15.18 10.15
C PHE A 130 -3.66 14.19 11.24
N VAL A 131 -4.84 14.41 11.84
CA VAL A 131 -5.39 13.54 12.91
C VAL A 131 -5.85 12.18 12.36
N ILE A 132 -6.24 12.09 11.08
CA ILE A 132 -6.50 10.80 10.42
C ILE A 132 -5.16 10.09 10.16
N ARG A 133 -4.63 9.42 11.18
CA ARG A 133 -3.51 8.49 11.01
C ARG A 133 -3.89 7.42 9.98
N PRO A 134 -3.00 7.05 9.05
CA PRO A 134 -3.26 5.96 8.11
C PRO A 134 -3.42 4.66 8.92
N GLN A 135 -4.66 4.22 9.09
CA GLN A 135 -4.94 3.00 9.83
C GLN A 135 -4.55 1.80 8.96
N VAL A 136 -3.57 1.05 9.44
CA VAL A 136 -3.10 -0.20 8.84
C VAL A 136 -4.12 -1.32 9.02
N PRO A 137 -4.17 -2.32 8.12
CA PRO A 137 -5.11 -3.42 8.24
C PRO A 137 -4.84 -4.26 9.50
N VAL A 138 -5.91 -4.77 10.10
CA VAL A 138 -5.86 -5.69 11.25
C VAL A 138 -5.91 -7.12 10.73
N PHE A 139 -4.99 -7.96 11.18
CA PHE A 139 -4.87 -9.36 10.79
C PHE A 139 -5.23 -10.26 11.97
N ARG A 140 -6.06 -11.29 11.73
CA ARG A 140 -6.46 -12.27 12.74
C ARG A 140 -6.38 -13.67 12.15
N VAL A 141 -5.65 -14.56 12.80
CA VAL A 141 -5.66 -16.00 12.50
C VAL A 141 -6.96 -16.56 13.07
N ASP A 142 -7.87 -17.00 12.20
CA ASP A 142 -9.15 -17.60 12.59
C ASP A 142 -9.03 -19.11 12.79
N THR A 143 -8.28 -19.77 11.90
CA THR A 143 -7.95 -21.20 11.99
C THR A 143 -6.47 -21.39 11.72
N PHE A 144 -5.82 -22.26 12.49
CA PHE A 144 -4.47 -22.74 12.22
C PHE A 144 -4.48 -24.26 12.40
N TYR A 145 -4.03 -24.97 11.37
CA TYR A 145 -4.11 -26.42 11.24
C TYR A 145 -2.75 -26.97 10.83
N ILE A 146 -2.37 -28.09 11.45
CA ILE A 146 -1.16 -28.84 11.14
C ILE A 146 -1.60 -30.23 10.68
N SER A 147 -1.07 -30.69 9.55
CA SER A 147 -1.21 -32.06 9.05
C SER A 147 0.15 -32.66 8.70
N ASN A 148 0.20 -33.98 8.50
CA ASN A 148 1.42 -34.72 8.20
C ASN A 148 2.58 -34.41 9.18
N PHE A 149 2.25 -34.17 10.45
CA PHE A 149 3.23 -33.96 11.52
C PHE A 149 3.89 -35.30 11.85
N HIS A 150 5.04 -35.54 11.21
CA HIS A 150 5.86 -36.74 11.41
C HIS A 150 7.23 -36.34 11.94
N THR A 151 7.67 -37.04 12.98
CA THR A 151 8.91 -36.80 13.72
C THR A 151 9.60 -38.14 13.93
N SER A 152 10.28 -38.65 12.90
CA SER A 152 10.84 -40.01 12.90
C SER A 152 12.25 -40.03 12.33
N ASN A 153 13.18 -40.68 13.04
CA ASN A 153 14.52 -41.04 12.55
C ASN A 153 15.22 -39.92 11.75
N SER A 154 15.39 -38.76 12.38
CA SER A 154 16.01 -37.53 11.83
C SER A 154 15.25 -36.77 10.72
N GLU A 155 14.06 -37.22 10.32
CA GLU A 155 13.18 -36.47 9.42
C GLU A 155 12.04 -35.81 10.21
N PHE A 156 11.81 -34.52 9.95
CA PHE A 156 10.65 -33.77 10.43
C PHE A 156 9.84 -33.26 9.23
N THR A 157 8.62 -33.74 9.07
CA THR A 157 7.67 -33.15 8.13
C THR A 157 6.47 -32.57 8.85
N ALA A 158 5.95 -31.45 8.34
CA ALA A 158 4.68 -30.86 8.75
C ALA A 158 4.12 -29.97 7.63
N ASN A 159 2.81 -30.02 7.43
CA ASN A 159 2.05 -29.13 6.55
C ASN A 159 1.22 -28.19 7.42
N TRP A 160 1.37 -26.89 7.18
CA TRP A 160 0.78 -25.81 7.96
C TRP A 160 -0.24 -25.06 7.09
N GLU A 161 -1.47 -24.95 7.57
CA GLU A 161 -2.54 -24.18 6.91
C GLU A 161 -3.12 -23.15 7.88
N ALA A 162 -3.15 -21.88 7.47
CA ALA A 162 -3.71 -20.79 8.25
C ALA A 162 -4.74 -20.01 7.43
N ASN A 163 -5.92 -19.76 8.01
CA ASN A 163 -6.86 -18.78 7.48
C ASN A 163 -6.71 -17.51 8.30
N VAL A 164 -6.34 -16.42 7.62
CA VAL A 164 -6.12 -15.12 8.24
C VAL A 164 -7.11 -14.12 7.69
N THR A 165 -8.12 -13.75 8.48
CA THR A 165 -8.98 -12.59 8.16
C THR A 165 -8.16 -11.32 8.24
N VAL A 166 -8.27 -10.51 7.20
CA VAL A 166 -7.70 -9.16 7.10
C VAL A 166 -8.85 -8.18 7.06
N LYS A 167 -8.86 -7.21 7.99
CA LYS A 167 -9.87 -6.14 8.04
C LYS A 167 -9.18 -4.80 7.81
N ASN A 168 -9.69 -3.99 6.88
CA ASN A 168 -9.25 -2.62 6.66
C ASN A 168 -10.11 -1.66 7.49
N PRO A 169 -9.62 -1.07 8.59
CA PRO A 169 -10.38 -0.08 9.35
C PRO A 169 -10.29 1.34 8.75
N SER A 170 -9.57 1.53 7.64
CA SER A 170 -9.44 2.85 6.99
C SER A 170 -10.70 3.24 6.24
N LEU A 171 -11.13 4.49 6.40
CA LEU A 171 -12.23 5.11 5.63
C LEU A 171 -11.84 5.53 4.21
N LYS A 172 -10.55 5.52 3.85
CA LYS A 172 -10.05 6.13 2.61
C LYS A 172 -9.05 5.25 1.86
N LEU A 173 -8.16 4.58 2.59
CA LEU A 173 -7.08 3.81 2.00
C LEU A 173 -7.59 2.46 1.50
N LYS A 174 -7.10 2.06 0.33
CA LYS A 174 -7.22 0.70 -0.20
C LYS A 174 -5.86 0.02 -0.12
N PHE A 175 -5.87 -1.31 -0.02
CA PHE A 175 -4.65 -2.12 0.06
C PHE A 175 -4.70 -3.21 -1.01
N SER A 176 -3.64 -3.36 -1.78
CA SER A 176 -3.42 -4.53 -2.65
C SER A 176 -2.26 -5.33 -2.09
N PHE A 177 -2.50 -6.57 -1.67
CA PHE A 177 -1.47 -7.49 -1.18
C PHE A 177 -0.96 -8.35 -2.34
N HIS A 178 0.36 -8.44 -2.50
CA HIS A 178 0.98 -9.09 -3.67
C HIS A 178 1.87 -10.28 -3.29
N GLU A 179 2.71 -10.15 -2.26
CA GLU A 179 3.64 -11.20 -1.80
C GLU A 179 3.55 -11.30 -0.27
N ILE A 180 3.47 -12.53 0.26
CA ILE A 180 3.42 -12.82 1.70
C ILE A 180 4.52 -13.83 2.02
N LYS A 181 5.52 -13.42 2.80
CA LYS A 181 6.54 -14.32 3.33
C LYS A 181 6.07 -14.84 4.68
N ILE A 182 6.01 -16.15 4.82
CA ILE A 182 5.61 -16.85 6.05
C ILE A 182 6.88 -17.37 6.71
N LEU A 183 7.06 -17.10 7.99
CA LEU A 183 8.17 -17.63 8.79
C LEU A 183 7.60 -18.23 10.07
N LEU A 184 7.79 -19.53 10.26
CA LEU A 184 7.30 -20.28 11.41
C LEU A 184 8.39 -20.48 12.45
N TYR A 185 8.00 -20.44 13.72
CA TYR A 185 8.88 -20.61 14.86
C TYR A 185 8.23 -21.49 15.93
N TYR A 186 9.06 -22.28 16.60
CA TYR A 186 8.72 -22.98 17.84
C TYR A 186 9.60 -22.43 18.97
N GLY A 187 8.99 -21.91 20.02
CA GLY A 187 9.72 -21.06 20.97
C GLY A 187 10.32 -19.85 20.24
N ASP A 188 11.65 -19.75 20.18
CA ASP A 188 12.37 -18.76 19.36
C ASP A 188 13.19 -19.40 18.22
N ASP A 189 13.18 -20.73 18.11
CA ASP A 189 13.84 -21.47 17.04
C ASP A 189 13.00 -21.40 15.74
N HIS A 190 13.64 -21.10 14.61
CA HIS A 190 12.99 -21.03 13.30
C HIS A 190 12.84 -22.43 12.69
N ILE A 191 11.62 -22.78 12.26
CA ILE A 191 11.27 -24.14 11.78
C ILE A 191 10.84 -24.17 10.31
N GLY A 192 10.86 -23.04 9.61
CA GLY A 192 10.62 -23.02 8.17
C GLY A 192 10.08 -21.70 7.66
N SER A 193 10.42 -21.40 6.41
CA SER A 193 9.93 -20.22 5.70
C SER A 193 9.37 -20.58 4.32
N SER A 194 8.30 -19.93 3.90
CA SER A 194 7.80 -19.97 2.53
C SER A 194 7.42 -18.56 2.05
N SER A 195 7.08 -18.44 0.77
CA SER A 195 6.48 -17.21 0.21
C SER A 195 5.30 -17.60 -0.66
N VAL A 196 4.22 -16.82 -0.56
CA VAL A 196 2.95 -17.05 -1.23
C VAL A 196 2.52 -15.75 -1.89
N ASP A 197 2.26 -15.81 -3.19
CA ASP A 197 1.68 -14.68 -3.92
C ASP A 197 0.22 -14.52 -3.53
N SER A 198 -0.19 -13.28 -3.30
CA SER A 198 -1.57 -12.88 -3.07
C SER A 198 -2.05 -11.98 -4.20
N LYS A 199 -3.36 -11.94 -4.39
CA LYS A 199 -4.06 -10.92 -5.19
C LYS A 199 -5.19 -10.29 -4.38
N LEU A 200 -5.10 -10.37 -3.05
CA LEU A 200 -6.13 -9.84 -2.16
C LEU A 200 -6.13 -8.32 -2.24
N TYR A 201 -7.23 -7.78 -2.74
CA TYR A 201 -7.50 -6.35 -2.77
C TYR A 201 -8.55 -6.01 -1.72
N LEU A 202 -8.26 -4.99 -0.91
CA LEU A 202 -9.01 -4.64 0.29
C LEU A 202 -9.48 -3.19 0.22
N GLU A 203 -10.79 -3.03 0.00
CA GLU A 203 -11.48 -1.75 -0.06
C GLU A 203 -11.53 -1.05 1.32
N PRO A 204 -11.82 0.28 1.38
CA PRO A 204 -12.01 0.99 2.64
C PRO A 204 -13.16 0.38 3.45
N MET A 205 -12.98 0.20 4.76
CA MET A 205 -13.90 -0.57 5.64
C MET A 205 -14.16 -2.03 5.22
N GLY A 206 -13.45 -2.54 4.21
CA GLY A 206 -13.56 -3.89 3.71
C GLY A 206 -12.90 -4.94 4.61
N HIS A 207 -13.22 -6.20 4.33
CA HIS A 207 -12.56 -7.36 4.90
C HIS A 207 -12.31 -8.40 3.81
N GLY A 208 -11.37 -9.31 4.07
CA GLY A 208 -10.99 -10.39 3.17
C GLY A 208 -10.25 -11.47 3.95
N MET A 209 -9.90 -12.55 3.27
CA MET A 209 -9.24 -13.70 3.89
C MET A 209 -8.01 -14.11 3.08
N LEU A 210 -6.93 -14.41 3.78
CA LEU A 210 -5.71 -14.99 3.24
C LEU A 210 -5.66 -16.47 3.62
N HIS A 211 -5.59 -17.34 2.62
CA HIS A 211 -5.33 -18.76 2.80
C HIS A 211 -3.82 -18.98 2.67
N LEU A 212 -3.17 -19.20 3.80
CA LEU A 212 -1.73 -19.42 3.87
C LEU A 212 -1.46 -20.93 3.95
N LYS A 213 -0.59 -21.43 3.06
CA LYS A 213 -0.12 -22.82 3.09
C LYS A 213 1.40 -22.84 3.08
N GLN A 214 1.97 -23.73 3.88
CA GLN A 214 3.40 -23.95 3.98
C GLN A 214 3.67 -25.41 4.30
N SER A 215 4.78 -25.95 3.81
CA SER A 215 5.34 -27.22 4.28
C SER A 215 6.71 -26.98 4.91
N THR A 216 7.03 -27.80 5.91
CA THR A 216 8.37 -28.00 6.45
C THR A 216 8.75 -29.45 6.24
N ASN A 217 9.99 -29.71 5.83
CA ASN A 217 10.56 -31.05 5.66
C ASN A 217 11.93 -31.23 6.35
N ASP A 218 12.44 -30.20 7.02
CA ASP A 218 13.68 -30.21 7.79
C ASP A 218 13.62 -29.15 8.91
N THR A 219 14.22 -29.43 10.07
CA THR A 219 14.33 -28.54 11.24
C THR A 219 15.39 -29.12 12.20
N ASP A 220 16.09 -28.25 12.94
CA ASP A 220 17.07 -28.67 13.98
C ASP A 220 16.47 -29.76 14.89
N ARG A 221 17.16 -30.91 14.94
CA ARG A 221 16.77 -32.07 15.73
C ARG A 221 16.48 -31.73 17.19
N ARG A 222 17.23 -30.80 17.81
CA ARG A 222 16.99 -30.35 19.19
C ARG A 222 15.60 -29.73 19.34
N VAL A 223 15.13 -29.00 18.32
CA VAL A 223 13.81 -28.38 18.28
C VAL A 223 12.73 -29.45 18.11
N VAL A 224 12.97 -30.43 17.24
CA VAL A 224 12.06 -31.58 17.05
C VAL A 224 11.93 -32.41 18.33
N ASP A 225 13.04 -32.72 19.00
CA ASP A 225 13.07 -33.46 20.27
C ASP A 225 12.34 -32.69 21.38
N ASN A 226 12.45 -31.35 21.43
CA ASN A 226 11.64 -30.51 22.30
C ASN A 226 10.14 -30.59 21.95
N MET A 227 9.75 -30.45 20.68
CA MET A 227 8.35 -30.57 20.26
C MET A 227 7.75 -31.94 20.64
N ILE A 228 8.50 -33.03 20.48
CA ILE A 228 8.03 -34.38 20.88
C ILE A 228 7.77 -34.42 22.39
N ARG A 229 8.74 -33.98 23.20
CA ARG A 229 8.63 -33.97 24.67
C ARG A 229 7.47 -33.12 25.14
N ASP A 230 7.40 -31.89 24.65
CA ASP A 230 6.43 -30.90 25.12
C ASP A 230 5.00 -31.31 24.67
N ARG A 231 4.85 -31.90 23.47
CA ARG A 231 3.60 -32.54 23.02
C ARG A 231 3.16 -33.71 23.90
N ILE A 232 4.09 -34.55 24.35
CA ILE A 232 3.79 -35.69 25.24
C ILE A 232 3.34 -35.18 26.62
N ASN A 233 3.97 -34.13 27.13
CA ASN A 233 3.71 -33.58 28.45
C ASN A 233 2.43 -32.73 28.52
N GLU A 234 2.17 -31.90 27.50
CA GLU A 234 1.09 -30.90 27.50
C GLU A 234 -0.09 -31.24 26.57
N GLY A 235 0.08 -32.20 25.65
CA GLY A 235 -0.90 -32.51 24.60
C GLY A 235 -1.06 -31.41 23.53
N SER A 236 -0.26 -30.35 23.60
CA SER A 236 -0.39 -29.15 22.77
C SER A 236 0.96 -28.53 22.46
N LEU A 237 1.06 -27.76 21.37
CA LEU A 237 2.29 -27.07 20.96
C LEU A 237 1.98 -25.62 20.58
N SER A 238 2.74 -24.69 21.16
CA SER A 238 2.59 -23.24 20.91
C SER A 238 3.56 -22.75 19.85
N PHE A 239 3.04 -22.34 18.69
CA PHE A 239 3.82 -21.80 17.59
C PHE A 239 3.70 -20.26 17.51
N LYS A 240 4.71 -19.64 16.88
CA LYS A 240 4.67 -18.24 16.45
C LYS A 240 4.78 -18.20 14.93
N MET A 241 3.89 -17.46 14.27
CA MET A 241 3.93 -17.24 12.82
C MET A 241 4.23 -15.76 12.57
N ARG A 242 5.37 -15.47 11.94
CA ARG A 242 5.69 -14.13 11.43
C ARG A 242 5.29 -14.06 9.96
N LEU A 243 4.62 -12.98 9.57
CA LEU A 243 4.30 -12.68 8.18
C LEU A 243 4.99 -11.38 7.76
N VAL A 244 5.60 -11.36 6.58
CA VAL A 244 6.11 -10.15 5.95
C VAL A 244 5.30 -9.95 4.67
N VAL A 245 4.39 -8.98 4.71
CA VAL A 245 3.37 -8.76 3.67
C VAL A 245 3.76 -7.53 2.84
N SER A 246 4.10 -7.75 1.57
CA SER A 246 4.32 -6.71 0.57
C SER A 246 2.96 -6.20 0.06
N ALA A 247 2.71 -4.90 0.23
CA ALA A 247 1.42 -4.29 -0.08
C ALA A 247 1.55 -2.93 -0.76
N THR A 248 0.72 -2.67 -1.77
CA THR A 248 0.52 -1.33 -2.33
C THR A 248 -0.63 -0.64 -1.61
N LEU A 249 -0.33 0.50 -0.98
CA LEU A 249 -1.30 1.40 -0.36
C LEU A 249 -1.78 2.41 -1.40
N MET A 250 -3.10 2.59 -1.51
CA MET A 250 -3.73 3.45 -2.50
C MET A 250 -4.73 4.42 -1.84
N ASP A 251 -4.66 5.69 -2.22
CA ASP A 251 -5.64 6.74 -1.92
C ASP A 251 -6.05 7.41 -3.25
N LYS A 252 -7.00 8.34 -3.24
CA LYS A 252 -7.49 9.02 -4.45
C LYS A 252 -6.43 9.82 -5.22
N SER A 253 -5.30 10.14 -4.60
CA SER A 253 -4.28 11.04 -5.16
C SER A 253 -2.85 10.54 -4.99
N TRP A 254 -2.64 9.36 -4.40
CA TRP A 254 -1.31 8.79 -4.23
C TRP A 254 -1.35 7.27 -4.14
N THR A 255 -0.26 6.66 -4.55
CA THR A 255 0.02 5.22 -4.44
C THR A 255 1.42 5.07 -3.87
N ARG A 256 1.62 4.18 -2.89
CA ARG A 256 2.94 3.85 -2.34
C ARG A 256 2.98 2.38 -1.98
N ASP A 257 4.09 1.74 -2.32
CA ASP A 257 4.38 0.40 -1.82
C ASP A 257 4.91 0.48 -0.38
N GLY A 258 4.65 -0.59 0.37
CA GLY A 258 5.06 -0.74 1.75
C GLY A 258 5.11 -2.21 2.15
N VAL A 259 5.75 -2.46 3.29
CA VAL A 259 5.87 -3.81 3.86
C VAL A 259 5.28 -3.78 5.27
N ILE A 260 4.33 -4.68 5.53
CA ILE A 260 3.70 -4.84 6.84
C ILE A 260 4.28 -6.11 7.47
N LYS A 261 4.97 -5.97 8.61
CA LYS A 261 5.48 -7.11 9.38
C LYS A 261 4.51 -7.44 10.50
N LEU A 262 4.15 -8.71 10.61
CA LEU A 262 3.15 -9.23 11.54
C LEU A 262 3.74 -10.37 12.37
N LEU A 263 3.40 -10.41 13.65
CA LEU A 263 3.67 -11.51 14.57
C LEU A 263 2.34 -12.03 15.11
N CYS A 264 1.95 -13.22 14.68
CA CYS A 264 0.86 -13.99 15.25
C CYS A 264 1.47 -14.95 16.28
N ASP A 265 1.39 -14.63 17.56
CA ASP A 265 1.93 -15.46 18.64
C ASP A 265 0.83 -16.34 19.28
N ASN A 266 1.24 -17.21 20.21
CA ASN A 266 0.34 -18.03 21.02
C ASN A 266 -0.66 -18.86 20.19
N LEU A 267 -0.20 -19.36 19.04
CA LEU A 267 -0.92 -20.31 18.19
C LEU A 267 -0.78 -21.69 18.84
N ASN A 268 -1.51 -21.90 19.94
CA ASN A 268 -1.50 -23.17 20.65
C ASN A 268 -2.37 -24.20 19.92
N VAL A 269 -1.70 -25.17 19.31
CA VAL A 269 -2.30 -26.25 18.53
C VAL A 269 -2.43 -27.50 19.40
N GLN A 270 -3.66 -27.99 19.55
CA GLN A 270 -3.92 -29.24 20.29
C GLN A 270 -3.82 -30.44 19.34
N PHE A 271 -3.22 -31.52 19.83
CA PHE A 271 -3.09 -32.79 19.12
C PHE A 271 -3.91 -33.87 19.82
N VAL A 272 -4.75 -34.59 19.07
CA VAL A 272 -5.59 -35.66 19.63
C VAL A 272 -4.76 -36.95 19.72
N GLY A 273 -4.19 -37.22 20.90
CA GLY A 273 -3.36 -38.39 21.14
C GLY A 273 -2.16 -38.46 20.19
N SER A 274 -1.96 -39.62 19.54
CA SER A 274 -0.88 -39.86 18.58
C SER A 274 -1.20 -39.41 17.14
N ALA A 275 -2.26 -38.61 16.90
CA ALA A 275 -2.62 -38.16 15.56
C ALA A 275 -1.49 -37.35 14.88
N SER A 276 -1.30 -37.53 13.57
CA SER A 276 -0.36 -36.73 12.75
C SER A 276 -0.93 -35.35 12.38
N PHE A 277 -2.04 -34.93 13.00
CA PHE A 277 -2.66 -33.63 12.82
C PHE A 277 -2.94 -32.94 14.15
N GLY A 278 -2.96 -31.61 14.13
CA GLY A 278 -3.32 -30.77 15.25
C GLY A 278 -4.09 -29.54 14.78
N ILE A 279 -4.94 -28.97 15.66
CA ILE A 279 -5.75 -27.79 15.32
C ILE A 279 -5.74 -26.75 16.46
N LEU A 280 -5.72 -25.47 16.08
CA LEU A 280 -6.03 -24.35 16.97
C LEU A 280 -7.51 -24.44 17.37
N PRO A 281 -7.87 -24.63 18.66
CA PRO A 281 -9.25 -24.93 19.03
C PRO A 281 -10.21 -23.78 18.74
N ALA A 282 -11.43 -24.09 18.34
CA ALA A 282 -12.46 -23.10 18.01
C ALA A 282 -12.62 -22.04 19.11
N GLY A 283 -12.76 -20.78 18.71
CA GLY A 283 -12.80 -19.63 19.62
C GLY A 283 -11.44 -19.05 20.00
N ASN A 284 -10.32 -19.74 19.77
CA ASN A 284 -8.96 -19.25 20.08
C ASN A 284 -8.33 -18.43 18.94
N SER A 285 -9.13 -17.72 18.14
CA SER A 285 -8.61 -16.86 17.07
C SER A 285 -7.64 -15.81 17.62
N ARG A 286 -6.44 -15.68 17.04
CA ARG A 286 -5.39 -14.76 17.52
C ARG A 286 -5.25 -13.55 16.61
N THR A 287 -5.32 -12.35 17.19
CA THR A 287 -5.00 -11.10 16.47
C THR A 287 -3.49 -10.96 16.40
N CYS A 288 -2.95 -10.74 15.20
CA CYS A 288 -1.52 -10.58 15.00
C CYS A 288 -1.06 -9.15 15.32
N LEU A 289 0.11 -9.02 15.94
CA LEU A 289 0.72 -7.74 16.29
C LEU A 289 1.57 -7.22 15.13
N ILE A 290 1.46 -5.92 14.82
CA ILE A 290 2.33 -5.26 13.84
C ILE A 290 3.62 -4.84 14.54
N PHE A 291 4.77 -5.11 13.94
CA PHE A 291 6.07 -4.68 14.44
C PHE A 291 6.89 -3.95 13.36
N SER A 292 7.90 -3.17 13.79
CA SER A 292 8.75 -2.36 12.90
C SER A 292 10.02 -3.09 12.48
#